data_AF-A0A6A6F2M3-F1
#
_entry.id   AF-A0A6A6F2M3-F1
#
_cell.length_a   1.000
_cell.length_b   1.000
_cell.length_c   1.000
_cell.angle_alpha   90.00
_cell.angle_beta   90.00
_cell.angle_gamma   90.00
#
_symmetry.space_group_name_H-M   'P 1'
#
loop_
_entity.id
_entity.type
_entity.pdbx_description
1 polymer ?
#
loop_
_entity_poly.entity_id
_entity_poly.type
_entity_poly.pdbx_seq_one_letter_code
_entity_poly.pdbx_strand_id
1 'polypeptide(L)'
;QIDIEDDESQNLAKWFKRTNAFIHRGLREGGGVFVHCAMGVSRSATIICAYLMWRFGVGRDEALEWLRRGRGRCNPSDGFWEQLGVYE
;
A
#
# COMPACT_ATOMS: atom_id res chain seq x y z
N GLN A 1 10.16 4.13 -9.42
CA GLN A 1 10.55 2.85 -8.80
C GLN A 1 11.05 3.11 -7.39
N ILE A 2 10.69 2.26 -6.44
CA ILE A 2 11.25 2.25 -5.07
C ILE A 2 12.03 0.95 -4.96
N ASP A 3 13.30 1.04 -4.60
CA ASP A 3 14.17 -0.12 -4.44
C ASP A 3 14.05 -0.63 -3.01
N ILE A 4 13.30 -1.73 -2.86
CA ILE A 4 13.01 -2.33 -1.55
C ILE A 4 12.65 -3.80 -1.71
N GLU A 5 13.24 -4.62 -0.85
CA GLU A 5 12.99 -6.04 -0.78
C GLU A 5 11.69 -6.34 -0.02
N ASP A 6 11.16 -7.55 -0.22
CA ASP A 6 9.99 -8.04 0.50
C ASP A 6 10.44 -8.74 1.78
N ASP A 7 11.00 -7.95 2.69
CA ASP A 7 11.66 -8.43 3.91
C ASP A 7 11.23 -7.58 5.11
N GLU A 8 11.07 -8.21 6.27
CA GLU A 8 10.54 -7.58 7.48
C GLU A 8 11.45 -6.49 8.05
N SER A 9 12.75 -6.52 7.76
CA SER A 9 13.70 -5.48 8.19
C SER A 9 13.55 -4.18 7.40
N GLN A 10 12.84 -4.20 6.28
CA GLN A 10 12.71 -3.06 5.39
C GLN A 10 11.67 -2.06 5.90
N ASN A 11 12.03 -0.77 5.90
CA ASN A 11 11.08 0.30 6.21
C ASN A 11 10.43 0.81 4.91
N LEU A 12 9.23 0.32 4.63
CA LEU A 12 8.39 0.77 3.52
C LEU A 12 7.58 2.02 3.90
N ALA A 13 7.22 2.18 5.18
CA ALA A 13 6.45 3.32 5.70
C ALA A 13 7.07 4.68 5.36
N LYS A 14 8.41 4.78 5.32
CA LYS A 14 9.13 6.00 4.91
C LYS A 14 8.72 6.52 3.52
N TRP A 15 8.12 5.67 2.69
CA TRP A 15 7.68 6.01 1.34
C TRP A 15 6.19 6.36 1.24
N PHE A 16 5.36 6.08 2.25
CA PHE A 16 3.90 6.19 2.16
C PHE A 16 3.44 7.58 1.73
N LYS A 17 3.98 8.65 2.30
CA LYS A 17 3.62 10.03 1.90
C LYS A 17 3.91 10.29 0.41
N ARG A 18 5.05 9.82 -0.09
CA ARG A 18 5.45 9.98 -1.50
C ARG A 18 4.56 9.15 -2.43
N THR A 19 4.27 7.90 -2.07
CA THR A 19 3.45 7.00 -2.88
C THR A 19 1.99 7.45 -2.89
N ASN A 20 1.45 7.90 -1.74
CA ASN A 20 0.10 8.41 -1.65
C ASN A 20 -0.09 9.64 -2.53
N ALA A 21 0.86 10.58 -2.51
CA ALA A 21 0.84 11.74 -3.39
C ALA A 21 0.92 11.35 -4.88
N PHE A 22 1.76 10.38 -5.24
CA PHE A 22 1.88 9.88 -6.60
C PHE A 22 0.58 9.25 -7.10
N ILE A 23 -0.01 8.34 -6.31
CA ILE A 23 -1.28 7.68 -6.65
C ILE A 23 -2.38 8.73 -6.77
N HIS A 24 -2.50 9.62 -5.79
CA HIS A 24 -3.56 10.61 -5.75
C HIS A 24 -3.49 11.59 -6.94
N ARG A 25 -2.29 12.03 -7.31
CA ARG A 25 -2.10 12.92 -8.46
C ARG A 25 -2.53 12.25 -9.76
N GLY A 26 -2.05 11.04 -10.02
CA GLY A 26 -2.38 10.32 -11.25
C GLY A 26 -3.88 10.07 -11.42
N LEU A 27 -4.59 9.78 -10.32
CA LEU A 27 -6.05 9.63 -10.33
C LEU A 27 -6.77 10.98 -10.52
N ARG A 28 -6.30 12.06 -9.90
CA ARG A 28 -6.89 13.40 -10.04
C ARG A 28 -6.76 13.99 -11.43
N GLU A 29 -5.71 13.62 -12.16
CA GLU A 29 -5.46 14.04 -13.55
C GLU A 29 -6.32 13.25 -14.56
N GLY A 30 -7.24 12.39 -14.10
CA GLY A 30 -8.10 11.57 -14.95
C GLY A 30 -7.41 10.33 -15.52
N GLY A 31 -6.19 10.03 -15.06
CA GLY A 31 -5.44 8.85 -15.45
C GLY A 31 -5.70 7.63 -14.55
N GLY A 32 -4.95 6.57 -14.81
CA GLY A 32 -4.86 5.39 -13.95
C GLY A 32 -3.45 5.23 -13.37
N VAL A 33 -3.34 4.60 -12.21
CA VAL A 33 -2.05 4.32 -11.57
C VAL A 33 -1.90 2.82 -11.38
N PHE A 34 -0.89 2.23 -12.00
CA PHE A 34 -0.53 0.83 -11.83
C PHE A 34 0.56 0.69 -10.77
N VAL A 35 0.22 0.06 -9.64
CA VAL A 35 1.17 -0.25 -8.56
C VAL A 35 1.43 -1.74 -8.55
N HIS A 36 2.69 -2.13 -8.71
CA HIS A 36 3.09 -3.54 -8.74
C HIS A 36 4.33 -3.81 -7.89
N CYS A 37 4.50 -5.08 -7.51
CA CYS A 37 5.74 -5.64 -7.00
C CYS A 37 5.99 -6.97 -7.74
N ALA A 38 6.86 -7.85 -7.22
CA ALA A 38 7.14 -9.12 -7.88
C ALA A 38 5.88 -10.01 -8.04
N MET A 39 5.16 -10.26 -6.94
CA MET A 39 3.99 -11.16 -6.93
C MET A 39 2.64 -10.42 -6.85
N GLY A 40 2.67 -9.11 -6.57
CA GLY A 40 1.46 -8.35 -6.27
C GLY A 40 0.73 -8.85 -5.01
N VAL A 41 1.50 -9.28 -3.99
CA VAL A 41 0.98 -9.87 -2.74
C VAL A 41 1.27 -8.98 -1.54
N SER A 42 2.53 -8.58 -1.34
CA SER A 42 2.97 -7.89 -0.11
C SER A 42 3.31 -6.41 -0.33
N ARG A 43 4.47 -6.05 -0.91
CA ARG A 43 4.89 -4.64 -1.09
C ARG A 43 3.85 -3.75 -1.77
N SER A 44 3.34 -4.15 -2.94
CA SER A 44 2.34 -3.35 -3.66
C SER A 44 1.02 -3.29 -2.90
N ALA A 45 0.62 -4.36 -2.22
CA ALA A 45 -0.58 -4.37 -1.40
C ALA A 45 -0.45 -3.39 -0.23
N THR A 46 0.69 -3.38 0.44
CA THR A 46 1.00 -2.46 1.54
C THR A 46 0.88 -1.00 1.09
N ILE A 47 1.45 -0.66 -0.08
CA ILE A 47 1.34 0.70 -0.65
C ILE A 47 -0.12 1.08 -0.94
N ILE A 48 -0.92 0.15 -1.47
CA ILE A 48 -2.33 0.42 -1.73
C ILE A 48 -3.11 0.56 -0.42
N CYS A 49 -2.87 -0.28 0.58
CA CYS A 49 -3.49 -0.13 1.90
C CYS A 49 -3.15 1.24 2.52
N ALA A 50 -1.88 1.63 2.53
CA ALA A 50 -1.46 2.95 3.03
C ALA A 50 -2.15 4.11 2.30
N TYR A 51 -2.39 3.96 0.99
CA TYR A 51 -3.15 4.95 0.21
C TYR A 51 -4.63 4.98 0.60
N LEU A 52 -5.27 3.82 0.76
CA LEU A 52 -6.67 3.73 1.17
C LEU A 52 -6.90 4.32 2.56
N MET A 53 -6.03 3.98 3.53
CA MET A 53 -6.04 4.55 4.88
C MET A 53 -5.96 6.08 4.84
N TRP A 54 -4.96 6.62 4.15
CA TRP A 54 -4.78 8.07 4.03
C TRP A 54 -5.92 8.77 3.29
N ARG A 55 -6.45 8.16 2.22
CA ARG A 55 -7.47 8.79 1.36
C ARG A 55 -8.86 8.78 1.99
N PHE A 56 -9.20 7.71 2.70
CA PHE A 56 -10.56 7.46 3.18
C PHE A 56 -10.68 7.50 4.71
N GLY A 57 -9.57 7.61 5.44
CA GLY A 57 -9.57 7.65 6.90
C GLY A 57 -9.99 6.32 7.53
N VAL A 58 -9.74 5.20 6.84
CA VAL A 58 -10.05 3.85 7.30
C VAL A 58 -8.82 3.19 7.93
N GLY A 59 -9.06 2.24 8.83
CA GLY A 59 -7.99 1.47 9.47
C GLY A 59 -7.34 0.45 8.53
N ARG A 60 -6.20 -0.13 8.95
CA ARG A 60 -5.44 -1.06 8.11
C ARG A 60 -6.22 -2.32 7.73
N ASP A 61 -7.02 -2.85 8.65
CA ASP A 61 -7.84 -4.06 8.46
C ASP A 61 -8.91 -3.83 7.38
N GLU A 62 -9.64 -2.72 7.49
CA GLU A 62 -10.66 -2.33 6.51
C GLU A 62 -10.03 -2.04 5.13
N ALA A 63 -8.90 -1.33 5.11
CA ALA A 63 -8.15 -1.08 3.87
C ALA A 63 -7.74 -2.39 3.16
N LEU A 64 -7.27 -3.39 3.91
CA LEU A 64 -6.90 -4.69 3.35
C LEU A 64 -8.12 -5.47 2.85
N GLU A 65 -9.24 -5.41 3.58
CA GLU A 65 -10.49 -6.02 3.14
C GLU A 65 -10.95 -5.43 1.81
N TRP A 66 -10.96 -4.10 1.69
CA TRP A 66 -11.33 -3.41 0.46
C TRP A 66 -10.42 -3.80 -0.71
N LEU A 67 -9.11 -3.85 -0.48
CA LEU A 67 -8.15 -4.29 -1.50
C LEU A 67 -8.41 -5.74 -1.94
N ARG A 68 -8.72 -6.64 -0.99
CA ARG A 68 -8.99 -8.06 -1.27
C ARG A 68 -10.25 -8.29 -2.11
N ARG A 69 -11.23 -7.37 -2.09
CA ARG A 69 -12.39 -7.42 -3.01
C ARG A 69 -11.97 -7.37 -4.48
N GLY A 70 -10.88 -6.66 -4.80
CA GLY A 70 -10.29 -6.62 -6.15
C GLY A 70 -9.22 -7.69 -6.40
N ARG A 71 -8.46 -8.08 -5.37
CA ARG A 71 -7.39 -9.09 -5.46
C ARG A 71 -7.27 -9.89 -4.16
N GLY A 72 -8.01 -10.99 -4.05
CA GLY A 72 -8.13 -11.77 -2.80
C GLY A 72 -6.82 -12.35 -2.23
N ARG A 73 -5.75 -12.43 -3.02
CA ARG A 73 -4.44 -12.94 -2.58
C ARG A 73 -3.53 -11.88 -1.95
N CYS A 74 -3.97 -10.62 -1.85
CA CYS A 74 -3.19 -9.58 -1.19
C CYS A 74 -2.99 -9.92 0.30
N ASN A 75 -1.73 -9.90 0.74
CA ASN A 75 -1.34 -10.19 2.10
C ASN A 75 0.03 -9.54 2.34
N PRO A 76 0.09 -8.34 2.95
CA PRO A 76 1.34 -7.77 3.45
C PRO A 76 2.10 -8.77 4.33
N SER A 77 3.43 -8.72 4.31
CA SER A 77 4.24 -9.41 5.34
C SER A 77 3.97 -8.80 6.72
N ASP A 78 4.31 -9.53 7.78
CA ASP A 78 4.02 -9.11 9.15
C ASP A 78 4.71 -7.77 9.48
N GLY A 79 5.98 -7.60 9.11
CA GLY A 79 6.70 -6.33 9.30
C GLY A 79 6.07 -5.14 8.56
N PHE A 80 5.53 -5.35 7.36
CA PHE A 80 4.79 -4.29 6.64
C PHE A 80 3.38 -4.06 7.21
N TRP A 81 2.76 -5.10 7.76
CA TRP A 81 1.48 -5.00 8.44
C TRP A 81 1.56 -4.19 9.74
N GLU A 82 2.63 -4.40 10.51
CA GLU A 82 2.95 -3.60 11.69
C GLU A 82 3.19 -2.13 11.31
N GLN A 83 3.95 -1.89 10.24
CA GLN A 83 4.18 -0.54 9.72
C GLN A 83 2.90 0.18 9.30
N LEU A 84 1.91 -0.52 8.75
CA LEU A 84 0.59 0.04 8.51
C LEU A 84 -0.13 0.40 9.81
N GLY A 85 -0.02 -0.42 10.85
CA GLY A 85 -0.64 -0.13 12.16
C GLY A 85 -0.02 1.06 12.89
N VAL A 86 1.27 1.31 12.68
CA VAL A 86 1.94 2.54 13.17
C VAL A 86 1.55 3.78 12.36
N TYR A 87 1.12 3.60 11.10
CA TYR A 87 0.74 4.68 10.19
C TYR A 87 -0.72 5.12 10.33
N GLU A 88 -1.57 4.26 10.90
CA GLU A 88 -2.98 4.52 11.22
C GLU A 88 -3.16 5.75 12.12
#